data_AF-A0A963PTP5-F1
#
_entry.id   AF-A0A963PTP5-F1
#
_cell.length_a   1.000
_cell.length_b   1.000
_cell.length_c   1.000
_cell.angle_alpha   90.00
_cell.angle_beta   90.00
_cell.angle_gamma   90.00
#
_symmetry.space_group_name_H-M   'P 1'
#
loop_
_entity.id
_entity.type
_entity.pdbx_description
1 polymer ?
#
loop_
_entity_poly.entity_id
_entity_poly.type
_entity_poly.pdbx_seq_one_letter_code
_entity_poly.pdbx_strand_id
1 'polypeptide(L)'
;MSRSCATSCRSWCTATSRTDAVVQVAVLHADADLLVLDKPAGLLSVPGRGEDKHDCLSTRVQQQFPDARIVHRLDMATSGLMLMARGAQAQ
;
A
#
# COMPACT_ATOMS: atom_id res chain seq x y z
N MET A 1 -9.31 44.73 -23.03
CA MET A 1 -9.01 43.97 -24.28
C MET A 1 -8.28 42.71 -23.87
N SER A 2 -8.99 41.66 -23.45
CA SER A 2 -9.57 40.59 -24.29
C SER A 2 -8.50 39.66 -24.89
N ARG A 3 -8.46 38.42 -24.34
CA ARG A 3 -8.38 37.08 -25.00
C ARG A 3 -7.22 36.90 -26.01
N SER A 4 -6.46 35.82 -26.09
CA SER A 4 -6.73 34.41 -25.88
C SER A 4 -5.43 33.67 -26.20
N CYS A 5 -5.03 32.68 -25.41
CA CYS A 5 -4.33 31.50 -25.95
C CYS A 5 -4.52 30.34 -24.97
N ALA A 6 -5.71 29.76 -24.98
CA ALA A 6 -5.90 28.40 -24.53
C ALA A 6 -5.64 27.45 -25.72
N THR A 7 -5.21 26.22 -25.40
CA THR A 7 -5.36 24.97 -26.20
C THR A 7 -4.09 24.35 -26.77
N SER A 8 -3.01 24.20 -26.00
CA SER A 8 -2.00 23.15 -26.31
C SER A 8 -1.09 22.73 -25.14
N CYS A 9 -1.63 22.62 -23.93
CA CYS A 9 -0.91 21.92 -22.85
C CYS A 9 -1.88 21.17 -21.95
N ARG A 10 -2.86 20.50 -22.57
CA ARG A 10 -3.78 19.57 -21.90
C ARG A 10 -3.25 18.16 -22.12
N SER A 11 -2.31 17.71 -21.30
CA SER A 11 -2.17 16.27 -21.09
C SER A 11 -1.52 15.93 -19.76
N TRP A 12 -0.59 16.74 -19.24
CA TRP A 12 0.22 16.32 -18.09
C TRP A 12 0.09 17.19 -16.83
N CYS A 13 -0.97 17.99 -16.75
CA CYS A 13 -1.31 18.73 -15.54
C CYS A 13 -2.70 18.35 -15.03
N THR A 14 -2.96 17.05 -14.87
CA THR A 14 -3.97 16.64 -13.87
C THR A 14 -3.42 17.06 -12.52
N ALA A 15 -3.88 18.22 -12.07
CA ALA A 15 -3.78 18.62 -10.69
C ALA A 15 -4.31 17.46 -9.83
N THR A 16 -3.40 16.66 -9.28
CA THR A 16 -3.72 15.77 -8.17
C THR A 16 -4.05 16.69 -7.02
N SER A 17 -5.34 16.97 -6.84
CA SER A 17 -5.87 17.55 -5.62
C SER A 17 -5.30 16.71 -4.48
N ARG A 18 -4.42 17.34 -3.71
CA ARG A 18 -3.78 16.79 -2.53
C ARG A 18 -4.88 16.61 -1.47
N THR A 19 -5.62 15.54 -1.61
CA THR A 19 -6.64 15.09 -0.65
C THR A 19 -6.03 13.85 0.00
N ASP A 20 -6.10 13.76 1.33
CA ASP A 20 -5.66 12.62 2.13
C ASP A 20 -5.99 11.27 1.47
N ALA A 21 -5.06 10.78 0.65
CA ALA A 21 -5.25 9.57 -0.10
C ALA A 21 -4.91 8.42 0.84
N VAL A 22 -5.94 7.78 1.41
CA VAL A 22 -5.76 6.56 2.19
C VAL A 22 -5.08 5.52 1.29
N VAL A 23 -3.81 5.25 1.56
CA VAL A 23 -2.95 4.39 0.75
C VAL A 23 -3.49 2.95 0.78
N GLN A 24 -4.25 2.51 -0.22
CA GLN A 24 -4.84 1.16 -0.24
C GLN A 24 -3.76 0.10 -0.50
N VAL A 25 -3.87 -1.06 0.16
CA VAL A 25 -3.03 -2.24 -0.11
C VAL A 25 -3.81 -3.16 -1.04
N ALA A 26 -3.30 -3.40 -2.25
CA ALA A 26 -3.96 -4.28 -3.20
C ALA A 26 -3.54 -5.74 -2.95
N VAL A 27 -4.53 -6.65 -2.95
CA VAL A 27 -4.29 -8.09 -2.90
C VAL A 27 -4.24 -8.60 -4.35
N LEU A 28 -3.06 -9.03 -4.78
CA LEU A 28 -2.85 -9.54 -6.14
C LEU A 28 -3.17 -11.03 -6.25
N HIS A 29 -2.94 -11.77 -5.17
CA HIS A 29 -3.25 -13.19 -5.06
C HIS A 29 -3.57 -13.57 -3.61
N ALA A 30 -4.51 -14.50 -3.44
CA ALA A 30 -4.86 -15.06 -2.15
C ALA A 30 -5.29 -16.51 -2.32
N ASP A 31 -4.66 -17.41 -1.57
CA ASP A 31 -5.04 -18.81 -1.48
C ASP A 31 -5.06 -19.29 -0.01
N ALA A 32 -5.01 -20.60 0.20
CA ALA A 32 -5.07 -21.23 1.51
C ALA A 32 -3.78 -21.04 2.32
N ASP A 33 -2.64 -20.83 1.68
CA ASP A 33 -1.31 -20.84 2.30
C ASP A 33 -0.60 -19.47 2.19
N LEU A 34 -0.89 -18.68 1.16
CA LEU A 34 -0.16 -17.47 0.81
C LEU A 34 -1.09 -16.31 0.38
N LEU A 35 -0.64 -15.10 0.71
CA LEU A 35 -1.11 -13.82 0.17
C LEU A 35 0.04 -13.14 -0.57
N VAL A 36 -0.26 -12.58 -1.75
CA VAL A 36 0.64 -11.70 -2.48
C VAL A 36 0.01 -10.32 -2.56
N LEU A 37 0.73 -9.33 -2.05
CA LEU A 37 0.25 -7.97 -1.87
C LEU A 37 1.14 -7.01 -2.66
N ASP A 38 0.53 -5.98 -3.25
CA ASP A 38 1.27 -4.84 -3.77
C ASP A 38 1.46 -3.81 -2.66
N LYS A 39 2.69 -3.71 -2.14
CA LYS A 39 3.02 -2.74 -1.09
C LYS A 39 3.40 -1.40 -1.73
N PRO A 40 2.68 -0.32 -1.43
CA PRO A 40 3.09 1.02 -1.84
C PRO A 40 4.31 1.50 -1.05
N ALA A 41 5.08 2.41 -1.66
CA ALA A 41 6.13 3.15 -0.96
C ALA A 41 5.50 4.11 0.07
N GLY A 42 6.18 4.32 1.19
CA GLY A 42 5.70 5.13 2.32
C GLY A 42 4.95 4.35 3.39
N LEU A 43 4.53 3.10 3.12
CA LEU A 43 3.85 2.25 4.11
C LEU A 43 4.84 1.28 4.79
N LEU A 44 4.78 1.22 6.12
CA LEU A 44 5.55 0.24 6.91
C LEU A 44 5.06 -1.18 6.63
N SER A 45 5.97 -2.15 6.58
CA SER A 45 5.58 -3.57 6.43
C SER A 45 5.06 -4.19 7.73
N VAL A 46 5.65 -3.78 8.86
CA VAL A 46 5.34 -4.26 10.22
C VAL A 46 5.16 -3.06 11.16
N PRO A 47 4.48 -3.21 12.31
CA PRO A 47 4.31 -2.13 13.27
C PRO A 47 5.66 -1.57 13.71
N GLY A 48 5.79 -0.24 13.70
CA GLY A 48 6.95 0.45 14.23
C GLY A 48 6.93 0.51 15.77
N ARG A 49 7.97 1.11 16.34
CA ARG A 49 8.00 1.44 17.78
C ARG A 49 7.24 2.75 18.02
N GLY A 50 6.28 2.72 18.94
CA GLY A 50 5.43 3.86 19.32
C GLY A 50 4.02 3.78 18.72
N GLU A 51 3.06 4.37 19.41
CA GLU A 51 1.62 4.26 19.08
C GLU A 51 1.29 4.82 17.68
N ASP A 52 2.00 5.86 17.27
CA ASP A 52 1.81 6.53 15.97
C ASP A 52 2.28 5.69 14.76
N LYS A 53 2.90 4.52 14.98
CA LYS A 53 3.48 3.67 13.93
C LYS A 53 2.83 2.28 13.85
N HIS A 54 1.62 2.13 14.39
CA HIS A 54 0.84 0.89 14.25
C HIS A 54 0.15 0.76 12.88
N ASP A 55 0.05 1.86 12.14
CA ASP A 55 -0.47 1.83 10.78
C ASP A 55 0.59 1.26 9.81
N CYS A 56 0.38 0.02 9.38
CA CYS A 56 1.29 -0.71 8.52
C CYS A 56 0.54 -1.72 7.65
N LEU A 57 1.22 -2.30 6.67
CA LEU A 57 0.64 -3.30 5.78
C LEU A 57 0.09 -4.49 6.56
N SER A 58 0.83 -5.03 7.54
CA SER A 58 0.39 -6.21 8.27
C SER A 58 -0.92 -5.98 9.04
N THR A 59 -1.06 -4.84 9.72
CA THR A 59 -2.27 -4.52 10.50
C THR A 59 -3.47 -4.30 9.60
N ARG A 60 -3.29 -3.64 8.45
CA ARG A 60 -4.36 -3.46 7.45
C ARG A 60 -4.82 -4.78 6.83
N VAL A 61 -3.88 -5.65 6.46
CA VAL A 61 -4.20 -6.95 5.86
C VAL A 61 -4.88 -7.86 6.88
N GLN A 62 -4.43 -7.84 8.14
CA GLN A 62 -5.01 -8.64 9.21
C GLN A 62 -6.46 -8.29 9.56
N GLN A 63 -6.95 -7.10 9.18
CA GLN A 63 -8.37 -6.78 9.28
C GLN A 63 -9.24 -7.64 8.36
N GLN A 64 -8.71 -8.08 7.22
CA GLN A 64 -9.40 -8.95 6.25
C GLN A 64 -8.98 -10.41 6.39
N PHE A 65 -7.72 -10.66 6.74
CA PHE A 65 -7.11 -11.99 6.87
C PHE A 65 -6.46 -12.12 8.26
N PRO A 66 -7.22 -12.40 9.33
CA PRO A 66 -6.72 -12.41 10.71
C PRO A 66 -5.57 -13.40 10.95
N ASP A 67 -5.48 -14.43 10.13
CA ASP A 67 -4.44 -15.46 10.18
C ASP A 67 -3.19 -15.10 9.35
N ALA A 68 -3.17 -13.95 8.67
CA ALA A 68 -2.04 -13.49 7.86
C ALA A 68 -0.81 -13.19 8.74
N ARG A 69 0.32 -13.79 8.39
CA ARG A 69 1.58 -13.66 9.11
C ARG A 69 2.73 -13.18 8.22
N ILE A 70 3.64 -12.43 8.82
CA ILE A 70 4.78 -11.81 8.12
C ILE A 70 5.90 -12.83 7.95
N VAL A 71 6.37 -13.00 6.71
CA VAL A 71 7.49 -13.92 6.35
C VAL A 71 8.76 -13.19 5.90
N HIS A 72 8.62 -11.98 5.34
CA HIS A 72 9.74 -11.10 5.03
C HIS A 72 9.31 -9.65 5.19
N ARG A 73 10.19 -8.68 4.94
CA ARG A 73 9.88 -7.25 5.05
C ARG A 73 10.41 -6.46 3.86
N LEU A 74 9.68 -5.43 3.49
CA LEU A 74 10.15 -4.34 2.66
C LEU A 74 10.31 -3.07 3.51
N ASP A 75 11.31 -2.27 3.21
CA ASP A 75 11.50 -0.98 3.89
C ASP A 75 10.37 0.00 3.58
N MET A 76 10.22 1.01 4.42
CA MET A 76 9.15 2.00 4.30
C MET A 76 9.13 2.66 2.92
N ALA A 77 10.29 3.10 2.43
CA ALA A 77 10.42 3.79 1.14
C ALA A 77 10.37 2.84 -0.08
N THR A 78 10.40 1.53 0.14
CA THR A 78 10.41 0.53 -0.95
C THR A 78 8.97 0.19 -1.33
N SER A 79 8.67 0.13 -2.63
CA SER A 79 7.42 -0.43 -3.16
C SER A 79 7.67 -1.82 -3.74
N GLY A 80 6.61 -2.61 -3.91
CA GLY A 80 6.66 -3.87 -4.64
C GLY A 80 5.94 -5.01 -3.91
N LEU A 81 6.23 -6.23 -4.39
CA LEU A 81 5.54 -7.44 -3.93
C LEU A 81 5.93 -7.80 -2.50
N MET A 82 4.91 -7.98 -1.66
CA MET A 82 5.04 -8.43 -0.28
C MET A 82 4.24 -9.71 -0.10
N LEU A 83 4.89 -10.77 0.38
CA LEU A 83 4.25 -12.04 0.69
C LEU A 83 3.89 -12.10 2.18
N MET A 84 2.72 -12.67 2.47
CA MET A 84 2.29 -13.03 3.83
C MET A 84 1.76 -14.46 3.83
N ALA A 85 2.14 -15.23 4.85
CA ALA A 85 1.66 -16.59 5.04
C ALA A 85 0.23 -16.59 5.61
N ARG A 86 -0.55 -17.62 5.32
CA ARG A 86 -1.85 -17.92 5.92
C ARG A 86 -1.68 -18.97 7.01
N GLY A 87 -1.80 -18.57 8.27
CA GLY A 87 -1.64 -19.49 9.39
C GLY A 87 -0.17 -19.81 9.73
N ALA A 88 0.05 -20.76 10.63
CA ALA A 88 1.37 -21.00 11.27
C ALA A 88 2.18 -22.04 10.51
N GLN A 89 1.46 -22.90 9.77
CA GLN A 89 2.06 -23.97 8.98
C GLN A 89 2.72 -23.42 7.72
N ALA A 90 2.22 -22.30 7.18
CA ALA A 90 2.73 -21.67 5.97
C ALA A 90 3.75 -20.54 6.22
N GLN A 91 4.03 -20.19 7.48
CA GLN A 91 4.94 -19.10 7.86
C GLN A 91 6.35 -19.63 8.10
#